data_AF-E9DWU7-F1
#
_entry.id   AF-E9DWU7-F1
#
_cell.length_a   1.000
_cell.length_b   1.000
_cell.length_c   1.000
_cell.angle_alpha   90.00
_cell.angle_beta   90.00
_cell.angle_gamma   90.00
#
_symmetry.space_group_name_H-M   'P 1'
#
loop_
_entity.id
_entity.type
_entity.pdbx_description
1 polymer ?
#
loop_
_entity_poly.entity_id
_entity_poly.type
_entity_poly.pdbx_seq_one_letter_code
_entity_poly.pdbx_strand_id
1 'polypeptide(L)'
;MLNIAFDIAGVILMSWQYDNGSFDEVSHTASAINSLDETYEYTSLMAVFFRRLVDALFVIVFAELGNGFRYAQIKKPPPFRSVVRIAAFGSAVLILALSVAYFALPLAALVHYYQSEPTRSYNAVVDAWDKCRSLEAAIDVVNFAVSIVQVVYAGLVLGQYAGLPGKKSAVLYFVSTILDALRCVVGIVLLGKWILPDEQIPYAWNAVDVVFEYWVCFIILVLLLVIGKRRQDGLWSTVQHSTQGHQGGYPQQAVHSHGQAPPTPPIYYQHPPQQQENPAWQYAQSDPAPAAMWHPHELASPQQVAKPGELDSRQMQQPAYYTSAHQVPVEVPAEKNA
;
A
#
# COMPACT_ATOMS: atom_id res chain seq x y z
N MET A 1 -4.34 12.66 6.84
CA MET A 1 -4.61 14.01 6.33
C MET A 1 -6.10 14.19 6.06
N LEU A 2 -6.72 13.43 5.14
CA LEU A 2 -8.17 13.53 4.88
C LEU A 2 -9.02 13.27 6.14
N ASN A 3 -8.76 12.18 6.88
CA ASN A 3 -9.51 11.92 8.13
C ASN A 3 -9.35 13.02 9.18
N ILE A 4 -8.17 13.64 9.27
CA ILE A 4 -7.92 14.73 10.22
C ILE A 4 -8.73 15.97 9.81
N ALA A 5 -8.79 16.27 8.50
CA ALA A 5 -9.61 17.36 7.99
C ALA A 5 -11.10 17.08 8.22
N PHE A 6 -11.56 15.84 8.02
CA PHE A 6 -12.91 15.38 8.34
C PHE A 6 -13.23 15.55 9.84
N ASP A 7 -12.37 15.06 10.73
CA ASP A 7 -12.56 15.15 12.18
C ASP A 7 -12.60 16.62 12.64
N ILE A 8 -11.72 17.46 12.13
CA ILE A 8 -11.69 18.91 12.45
C ILE A 8 -12.97 19.58 11.95
N ALA A 9 -13.36 19.34 10.70
CA ALA A 9 -14.58 19.91 10.13
C ALA A 9 -15.82 19.45 10.93
N GLY A 10 -15.88 18.17 11.29
CA GLY A 10 -16.98 17.60 12.08
C GLY A 10 -17.05 18.18 13.49
N VAL A 11 -15.92 18.35 14.18
CA VAL A 11 -15.88 18.98 15.51
C VAL A 11 -16.33 20.43 15.46
N ILE A 12 -15.88 21.20 14.45
CA ILE A 12 -16.31 22.59 14.27
C ILE A 12 -17.82 22.63 13.96
N LEU A 13 -18.30 21.77 13.06
CA LEU A 13 -19.71 21.72 12.65
C LEU A 13 -20.61 21.38 13.84
N MET A 14 -20.24 20.35 14.60
CA MET A 14 -20.94 19.94 15.82
C MET A 14 -20.92 21.03 16.90
N SER A 15 -19.85 21.83 16.99
CA SER A 15 -19.79 22.96 17.93
C SER A 15 -20.76 24.09 17.59
N TRP A 16 -21.24 24.13 16.33
CA TRP A 16 -22.23 25.09 15.85
C TRP A 16 -23.65 24.52 15.87
N GLN A 17 -23.83 23.26 16.25
CA GLN A 17 -25.13 22.59 16.27
C GLN A 17 -25.74 22.64 17.68
N TYR A 18 -27.00 23.06 17.77
CA TYR A 18 -27.81 22.99 18.99
C TYR A 18 -28.33 21.57 19.25
N ASP A 19 -28.75 21.29 20.48
CA ASP A 19 -29.31 19.98 20.89
C ASP A 19 -30.53 19.53 20.07
N ASN A 20 -31.25 20.48 19.46
CA ASN A 20 -32.40 20.20 18.59
C ASN A 20 -31.99 19.85 17.14
N GLY A 21 -30.70 19.85 16.83
CA GLY A 21 -30.13 19.58 15.51
C GLY A 21 -30.04 20.80 14.59
N SER A 22 -30.56 21.96 14.97
CA SER A 22 -30.42 23.21 14.21
C SER A 22 -29.05 23.84 14.41
N PHE A 23 -28.56 24.60 13.43
CA PHE A 23 -27.28 25.30 13.52
C PHE A 23 -27.42 26.72 14.08
N ASP A 24 -26.37 27.22 14.74
CA ASP A 24 -26.28 28.60 15.21
C ASP A 24 -26.10 29.57 14.02
N GLU A 25 -27.23 29.91 13.41
CA GLU A 25 -27.30 30.93 12.36
C GLU A 25 -27.18 32.36 12.90
N VAL A 26 -27.15 32.56 14.22
CA VAL A 26 -27.01 33.87 14.86
C VAL A 26 -25.54 34.30 14.86
N SER A 27 -24.65 33.37 15.21
CA SER A 27 -23.19 33.61 15.26
C SER A 27 -22.50 33.26 13.95
N HIS A 28 -23.09 32.39 13.12
CA HIS A 28 -22.49 31.90 11.88
C HIS A 28 -23.42 32.10 10.67
N THR A 29 -22.87 32.59 9.56
CA THR A 29 -23.65 32.74 8.33
C THR A 29 -24.03 31.37 7.76
N ALA A 30 -25.24 31.23 7.21
CA ALA A 30 -25.69 30.00 6.54
C ALA A 30 -24.71 29.50 5.45
N SER A 31 -24.02 30.40 4.74
CA SER A 31 -22.98 30.03 3.77
C SER A 31 -21.75 29.37 4.41
N ALA A 32 -21.36 29.79 5.62
CA ALA A 32 -20.24 29.20 6.34
C ALA A 32 -20.60 27.81 6.87
N ILE A 33 -21.82 27.65 7.39
CA ILE A 33 -22.36 26.35 7.83
C ILE A 33 -22.41 25.38 6.65
N ASN A 34 -23.02 25.78 5.52
CA ASN A 34 -23.13 24.94 4.33
C ASN A 34 -21.76 24.57 3.73
N SER A 35 -20.80 25.50 3.68
CA SER A 35 -19.45 25.21 3.17
C SER A 35 -18.68 24.24 4.06
N LEU A 36 -18.88 24.32 5.38
CA LEU A 36 -18.26 23.42 6.34
C LEU A 36 -18.88 22.02 6.26
N ASP A 37 -20.20 21.94 6.15
CA ASP A 37 -20.98 20.71 5.94
C ASP A 37 -20.58 20.00 4.63
N GLU A 38 -20.49 20.74 3.52
CA GLU A 38 -20.02 20.22 2.23
C GLU A 38 -18.58 19.68 2.33
N THR A 39 -17.70 20.40 3.03
CA THR A 39 -16.31 19.96 3.26
C THR A 39 -16.27 18.68 4.11
N TYR A 40 -17.10 18.60 5.14
CA TYR A 40 -17.23 17.43 6.01
C TYR A 40 -17.66 16.21 5.20
N GLU A 41 -18.75 16.32 4.44
CA GLU A 41 -19.30 15.22 3.65
C GLU A 41 -18.34 14.74 2.55
N TYR A 42 -17.75 15.66 1.78
CA TYR A 42 -16.82 15.29 0.71
C TYR A 42 -15.53 14.67 1.23
N THR A 43 -14.99 15.20 2.33
CA THR A 43 -13.77 14.62 2.92
C THR A 43 -14.04 13.23 3.46
N SER A 44 -15.22 12.99 4.05
CA SER A 44 -15.69 11.68 4.51
C SER A 44 -15.74 10.67 3.35
N LEU A 45 -16.43 11.03 2.25
CA LEU A 45 -16.57 10.16 1.09
C LEU A 45 -15.21 9.81 0.47
N MET A 46 -14.32 10.80 0.34
CA MET A 46 -12.97 10.56 -0.18
C MET A 46 -12.15 9.66 0.76
N ALA A 47 -12.23 9.88 2.07
CA ALA A 47 -11.56 9.05 3.07
C ALA A 47 -11.98 7.58 2.96
N VAL A 48 -13.29 7.31 2.90
CA VAL A 48 -13.81 5.96 2.76
C VAL A 48 -13.38 5.35 1.43
N PHE A 49 -13.41 6.09 0.32
CA PHE A 49 -12.95 5.61 -0.97
C PHE A 49 -11.49 5.15 -0.95
N PHE A 50 -10.58 5.98 -0.42
CA PHE A 50 -9.15 5.62 -0.31
C PHE A 50 -8.94 4.43 0.62
N ARG A 51 -9.72 4.32 1.69
CA ARG A 51 -9.70 3.16 2.58
C ARG A 51 -10.06 1.88 1.84
N ARG A 52 -11.13 1.87 1.04
CA ARG A 52 -11.50 0.69 0.23
C ARG A 52 -10.51 0.39 -0.89
N LEU A 53 -9.82 1.40 -1.42
CA LEU A 53 -8.69 1.20 -2.33
C LEU A 53 -7.55 0.43 -1.65
N VAL A 54 -7.22 0.77 -0.40
CA VAL A 54 -6.22 0.04 0.39
C VAL A 54 -6.66 -1.40 0.62
N ASP A 55 -7.94 -1.66 0.91
CA ASP A 55 -8.48 -3.03 1.03
C ASP A 55 -8.23 -3.84 -0.24
N ALA A 56 -8.56 -3.29 -1.41
CA ALA A 56 -8.34 -3.94 -2.70
C ALA A 56 -6.84 -4.22 -2.96
N LEU A 57 -5.96 -3.32 -2.54
CA LEU A 57 -4.50 -3.51 -2.64
C LEU A 57 -4.00 -4.60 -1.70
N PHE A 58 -4.51 -4.69 -0.47
CA PHE A 58 -4.18 -5.79 0.43
C PHE A 58 -4.56 -7.14 -0.14
N VAL A 59 -5.70 -7.23 -0.83
CA VAL A 59 -6.09 -8.47 -1.51
C VAL A 59 -5.02 -8.96 -2.48
N ILE A 60 -4.50 -8.05 -3.29
CA ILE A 60 -3.45 -8.34 -4.28
C ILE A 60 -2.13 -8.67 -3.56
N VAL A 61 -1.73 -7.85 -2.59
CA VAL A 61 -0.46 -8.00 -1.88
C VAL A 61 -0.39 -9.34 -1.16
N PHE A 62 -1.42 -9.74 -0.41
CA PHE A 62 -1.41 -11.02 0.28
C PHE A 62 -1.34 -12.21 -0.68
N ALA A 63 -2.10 -12.16 -1.79
CA ALA A 63 -2.06 -13.21 -2.81
C ALA A 63 -0.67 -13.34 -3.47
N GLU A 64 -0.07 -12.24 -3.88
CA GLU A 64 1.26 -12.23 -4.51
C GLU A 64 2.37 -12.60 -3.52
N LEU A 65 2.27 -12.16 -2.27
CA LEU A 65 3.26 -12.46 -1.24
C LEU A 65 3.22 -13.94 -0.84
N GLY A 66 2.02 -14.53 -0.72
CA GLY A 66 1.86 -15.98 -0.54
C GLY A 66 2.41 -16.78 -1.74
N ASN A 67 2.16 -16.33 -2.97
CA ASN A 67 2.77 -16.92 -4.17
C ASN A 67 4.30 -16.82 -4.15
N GLY A 68 4.83 -15.68 -3.72
CA GLY A 68 6.26 -15.46 -3.58
C GLY A 68 6.91 -16.41 -2.57
N PHE A 69 6.27 -16.65 -1.42
CA PHE A 69 6.77 -17.62 -0.45
C PHE A 69 6.82 -19.04 -1.03
N ARG A 70 5.76 -19.47 -1.73
CA ARG A 70 5.75 -20.78 -2.37
C ARG A 70 6.81 -20.91 -3.47
N TYR A 71 7.02 -19.84 -4.23
CA TYR A 71 8.06 -19.80 -5.25
C TYR A 71 9.47 -19.89 -4.65
N ALA A 72 9.75 -19.16 -3.57
CA ALA A 72 11.05 -19.20 -2.89
C ALA A 72 11.41 -20.59 -2.37
N GLN A 73 10.41 -21.38 -1.97
CA GLN A 73 10.62 -22.75 -1.49
C GLN A 73 10.81 -23.76 -2.63
N ILE A 74 9.91 -23.78 -3.60
CA ILE A 74 9.89 -24.83 -4.64
C ILE A 74 10.88 -24.51 -5.77
N LYS A 75 11.33 -23.25 -5.89
CA LYS A 75 12.12 -22.71 -7.02
C LYS A 75 11.50 -22.96 -8.41
N LYS A 76 10.22 -23.32 -8.42
CA LYS A 76 9.38 -23.53 -9.60
C LYS A 76 8.06 -22.78 -9.39
N PRO A 77 7.39 -22.34 -10.46
CA PRO A 77 6.07 -21.74 -10.33
C PRO A 77 5.13 -22.71 -9.60
N PRO A 78 4.50 -22.31 -8.49
CA PRO A 78 3.64 -23.20 -7.74
C PRO A 78 2.42 -23.58 -8.59
N PRO A 79 1.91 -24.81 -8.46
CA PRO A 79 0.63 -25.17 -9.06
C PRO A 79 -0.44 -24.23 -8.48
N PHE A 80 -1.37 -23.81 -9.35
CA PHE A 80 -2.45 -22.85 -9.08
C PHE A 80 -2.05 -21.37 -8.91
N ARG A 81 -0.79 -20.97 -9.18
CA ARG A 81 -0.38 -19.55 -9.14
C ARG A 81 -1.33 -18.65 -9.93
N SER A 82 -1.64 -19.03 -11.17
CA SER A 82 -2.50 -18.24 -12.05
C SER A 82 -3.92 -18.13 -11.52
N VAL A 83 -4.45 -19.19 -10.89
CA VAL A 83 -5.81 -19.20 -10.32
C VAL A 83 -5.89 -18.24 -9.13
N VAL A 84 -4.94 -18.33 -8.18
CA VAL A 84 -4.87 -17.43 -7.02
C VAL A 84 -4.73 -15.98 -7.47
N ARG A 85 -3.89 -15.73 -8.48
CA ARG A 85 -3.69 -14.39 -9.03
C ARG A 85 -4.96 -13.85 -9.68
N ILE A 86 -5.59 -14.61 -10.58
CA ILE A 86 -6.83 -14.21 -11.25
C ILE A 86 -7.94 -13.96 -10.22
N ALA A 87 -8.08 -14.83 -9.22
CA ALA A 87 -9.05 -14.66 -8.14
C ALA A 87 -8.79 -13.36 -7.36
N ALA A 88 -7.54 -13.10 -6.95
CA ALA A 88 -7.19 -11.88 -6.22
C ALA A 88 -7.43 -10.60 -7.03
N PHE A 89 -7.03 -10.58 -8.30
CA PHE A 89 -7.31 -9.44 -9.19
C PHE A 89 -8.81 -9.28 -9.43
N GLY A 90 -9.54 -10.38 -9.63
CA GLY A 90 -10.99 -10.36 -9.80
C GLY A 90 -11.71 -9.78 -8.57
N SER A 91 -11.33 -10.24 -7.37
CA SER A 91 -11.85 -9.70 -6.11
C SER A 91 -11.49 -8.24 -5.92
N ALA A 92 -10.24 -7.84 -6.20
CA ALA A 92 -9.81 -6.44 -6.07
C ALA A 92 -10.55 -5.51 -7.06
N VAL A 93 -10.78 -5.95 -8.30
CA VAL A 93 -11.58 -5.21 -9.29
C VAL A 93 -13.04 -5.10 -8.83
N LEU A 94 -13.61 -6.17 -8.28
CA LEU A 94 -14.97 -6.15 -7.73
C LEU A 94 -15.10 -5.16 -6.57
N ILE A 95 -14.17 -5.21 -5.61
CA ILE A 95 -14.11 -4.27 -4.48
C ILE A 95 -13.98 -2.84 -4.99
N LEU A 96 -13.08 -2.59 -5.96
CA LEU A 96 -12.88 -1.26 -6.53
C LEU A 96 -14.14 -0.75 -7.24
N ALA A 97 -14.81 -1.59 -8.04
CA ALA A 97 -16.04 -1.23 -8.73
C ALA A 97 -17.16 -0.85 -7.74
N LEU A 98 -17.33 -1.64 -6.68
CA LEU A 98 -18.29 -1.34 -5.61
C LEU A 98 -17.91 -0.05 -4.87
N SER A 99 -16.61 0.18 -4.64
CA SER A 99 -16.11 1.40 -3.97
C SER A 99 -16.36 2.66 -4.80
N VAL A 100 -16.20 2.57 -6.11
CA VAL A 100 -16.55 3.67 -7.04
C VAL A 100 -18.05 3.94 -6.98
N ALA A 101 -18.89 2.92 -6.96
CA ALA A 101 -20.34 3.09 -6.83
C ALA A 101 -20.74 3.72 -5.48
N TYR A 102 -20.14 3.23 -4.39
CA TYR A 102 -20.31 3.77 -3.03
C TYR A 102 -19.93 5.25 -2.97
N PHE A 103 -18.84 5.66 -3.63
CA PHE A 103 -18.41 7.05 -3.68
C PHE A 103 -19.29 7.91 -4.59
N ALA A 104 -19.62 7.43 -5.79
CA ALA A 104 -20.28 8.23 -6.82
C ALA A 104 -21.76 8.52 -6.52
N LEU A 105 -22.50 7.58 -5.92
CA LEU A 105 -23.93 7.74 -5.61
C LEU A 105 -24.23 8.91 -4.65
N PRO A 106 -23.69 8.93 -3.41
CA PRO A 106 -23.93 10.02 -2.48
C PRO A 106 -23.31 11.33 -2.99
N LEU A 107 -22.16 11.29 -3.66
CA LEU A 107 -21.57 12.49 -4.25
C LEU A 107 -22.50 13.13 -5.30
N ALA A 108 -23.06 12.34 -6.21
CA ALA A 108 -24.00 12.86 -7.21
C ALA A 108 -25.27 13.43 -6.56
N ALA A 109 -25.78 12.78 -5.50
CA ALA A 109 -26.93 13.26 -4.76
C ALA A 109 -26.64 14.56 -3.99
N LEU A 110 -25.47 14.66 -3.33
CA LEU A 110 -25.03 15.86 -2.62
C LEU A 110 -24.81 17.04 -3.56
N VAL A 111 -24.14 16.82 -4.70
CA VAL A 111 -23.97 17.87 -5.71
C VAL A 111 -25.32 18.39 -6.19
N HIS A 112 -26.29 17.48 -6.42
CA HIS A 112 -27.64 17.89 -6.78
C HIS A 112 -28.35 18.62 -5.63
N TYR A 113 -28.14 18.20 -4.38
CA TYR A 113 -28.71 18.83 -3.19
C TYR A 113 -28.25 20.28 -3.02
N TYR A 114 -26.95 20.54 -3.10
CA TYR A 114 -26.41 21.90 -2.95
C TYR A 114 -26.69 22.81 -4.16
N GLN A 115 -27.00 22.25 -5.34
CA GLN A 115 -27.27 23.03 -6.57
C GLN A 115 -28.76 23.26 -6.89
N SER A 116 -29.70 22.56 -6.23
CA SER A 116 -31.15 22.60 -6.57
C SER A 116 -32.06 22.92 -5.39
N GLU A 117 -33.37 23.09 -5.63
CA GLU A 117 -34.33 23.41 -4.56
C GLU A 117 -34.36 22.31 -3.44
N PRO A 118 -34.24 22.69 -2.15
CA PRO A 118 -33.84 21.77 -1.07
C PRO A 118 -34.82 20.61 -0.81
N THR A 119 -36.11 20.83 -1.01
CA THR A 119 -37.14 19.91 -0.50
C THR A 119 -37.28 18.64 -1.35
N ARG A 120 -37.06 18.73 -2.66
CA ARG A 120 -37.09 17.56 -3.56
C ARG A 120 -35.74 16.86 -3.63
N SER A 121 -34.65 17.59 -3.37
CA SER A 121 -33.29 17.07 -3.38
C SER A 121 -32.93 16.29 -2.11
N TYR A 122 -33.54 16.61 -0.96
CA TYR A 122 -33.31 15.88 0.30
C TYR A 122 -33.68 14.40 0.21
N ASN A 123 -34.85 14.05 -0.35
CA ASN A 123 -35.27 12.65 -0.50
C ASN A 123 -34.32 11.84 -1.40
N ALA A 124 -33.69 12.48 -2.39
CA ALA A 124 -32.70 11.84 -3.24
C ALA A 124 -31.39 11.56 -2.49
N VAL A 125 -30.99 12.44 -1.56
CA VAL A 125 -29.85 12.23 -0.66
C VAL A 125 -30.13 11.05 0.28
N VAL A 126 -31.32 11.01 0.90
CA VAL A 126 -31.71 9.89 1.78
C VAL A 126 -31.70 8.55 1.02
N ASP A 127 -32.31 8.49 -0.15
CA ASP A 127 -32.32 7.27 -0.99
C ASP A 127 -30.90 6.87 -1.43
N ALA A 128 -30.03 7.83 -1.75
CA ALA A 128 -28.63 7.56 -2.07
C ALA A 128 -27.88 6.98 -0.87
N TRP A 129 -28.11 7.49 0.35
CA TRP A 129 -27.51 6.98 1.58
C TRP A 129 -27.99 5.57 1.94
N ASP A 130 -29.28 5.27 1.76
CA ASP A 130 -29.79 3.92 1.98
C ASP A 130 -29.15 2.90 1.02
N LYS A 131 -29.00 3.27 -0.26
CA LYS A 131 -28.25 2.46 -1.23
C LYS A 131 -26.78 2.34 -0.85
N CYS A 132 -26.17 3.43 -0.38
CA CYS A 132 -24.79 3.47 0.08
C CYS A 132 -24.54 2.45 1.20
N ARG A 133 -25.44 2.38 2.19
CA ARG A 133 -25.37 1.38 3.27
C ARG A 133 -25.45 -0.05 2.74
N SER A 134 -26.28 -0.32 1.74
CA SER A 134 -26.36 -1.65 1.12
C SER A 134 -25.09 -2.03 0.35
N LEU A 135 -24.44 -1.06 -0.30
CA LEU A 135 -23.16 -1.25 -0.98
C LEU A 135 -22.02 -1.49 0.01
N GLU A 136 -22.00 -0.74 1.11
CA GLU A 136 -21.04 -0.94 2.19
C GLU A 136 -21.12 -2.37 2.74
N ALA A 137 -22.33 -2.84 3.01
CA ALA A 137 -22.57 -4.21 3.45
C ALA A 137 -22.03 -5.24 2.44
N ALA A 138 -22.27 -5.02 1.15
CA ALA A 138 -21.77 -5.90 0.10
C ALA A 138 -20.24 -5.93 0.04
N ILE A 139 -19.58 -4.77 0.15
CA ILE A 139 -18.11 -4.67 0.17
C ILE A 139 -17.54 -5.42 1.37
N ASP A 140 -18.11 -5.22 2.56
CA ASP A 140 -17.62 -5.85 3.79
C ASP A 140 -17.79 -7.37 3.76
N VAL A 141 -18.91 -7.87 3.22
CA VAL A 141 -19.12 -9.32 3.03
C VAL A 141 -18.09 -9.91 2.06
N VAL A 142 -17.80 -9.23 0.95
CA VAL A 142 -16.78 -9.67 -0.02
C VAL A 142 -15.39 -9.68 0.63
N ASN A 143 -15.01 -8.60 1.32
CA ASN A 143 -13.74 -8.51 2.04
C ASN A 143 -13.59 -9.61 3.09
N PHE A 144 -14.65 -9.87 3.86
CA PHE A 144 -14.65 -10.95 4.84
C PHE A 144 -14.46 -12.32 4.18
N ALA A 145 -15.20 -12.63 3.12
CA ALA A 145 -15.03 -13.89 2.38
C ALA A 145 -13.60 -14.06 1.84
N VAL A 146 -13.02 -13.00 1.27
CA VAL A 146 -11.64 -13.00 0.77
C VAL A 146 -10.64 -13.19 1.92
N SER A 147 -10.85 -12.54 3.07
CA SER A 147 -9.97 -12.65 4.24
C SER A 147 -9.89 -14.08 4.79
N ILE A 148 -11.01 -14.82 4.83
CA ILE A 148 -11.02 -16.25 5.21
C ILE A 148 -10.13 -17.06 4.26
N VAL A 149 -10.31 -16.88 2.94
CA VAL A 149 -9.51 -17.59 1.93
C VAL A 149 -8.03 -17.26 2.08
N GLN A 150 -7.68 -16.01 2.38
CA GLN A 150 -6.30 -15.58 2.60
C GLN A 150 -5.69 -16.19 3.86
N VAL A 151 -6.43 -16.25 4.97
CA VAL A 151 -5.97 -16.89 6.21
C VAL A 151 -5.70 -18.38 5.97
N VAL A 152 -6.62 -19.07 5.30
CA VAL A 152 -6.44 -20.49 4.92
C VAL A 152 -5.19 -20.64 4.04
N TYR A 153 -5.05 -19.80 3.02
CA TYR A 153 -3.90 -19.84 2.13
C TYR A 153 -2.58 -19.56 2.86
N ALA A 154 -2.55 -18.58 3.76
CA ALA A 154 -1.39 -18.25 4.57
C ALA A 154 -1.05 -19.37 5.57
N GLY A 155 -2.04 -20.07 6.12
CA GLY A 155 -1.85 -21.26 6.93
C GLY A 155 -1.17 -22.39 6.15
N LEU A 156 -1.59 -22.63 4.91
CA LEU A 156 -0.94 -23.60 4.01
C LEU A 156 0.52 -23.22 3.74
N VAL A 157 0.78 -21.94 3.46
CA VAL A 157 2.15 -21.43 3.27
C VAL A 157 3.00 -21.63 4.54
N LEU A 158 2.46 -21.30 5.71
CA LEU A 158 3.16 -21.48 6.98
C LEU A 158 3.51 -22.94 7.27
N GLY A 159 2.58 -23.86 6.99
CA GLY A 159 2.80 -25.31 7.14
C GLY A 159 3.96 -25.81 6.27
N GLN A 160 4.10 -25.27 5.06
CA GLN A 160 5.21 -25.62 4.16
C GLN A 160 6.57 -25.09 4.64
N TYR A 161 6.59 -24.07 5.49
CA TYR A 161 7.80 -23.49 6.06
C TYR A 161 8.20 -24.07 7.42
N ALA A 162 7.58 -25.17 7.85
CA ALA A 162 7.97 -25.87 9.07
C ALA A 162 9.44 -26.35 9.00
N GLY A 163 10.29 -25.80 9.86
CA GLY A 163 11.72 -26.15 9.93
C GLY A 163 12.63 -25.41 8.95
N LEU A 164 12.12 -24.48 8.15
CA LEU A 164 12.91 -23.68 7.20
C LEU A 164 13.31 -22.31 7.78
N PRO A 165 14.44 -21.71 7.34
CA PRO A 165 14.90 -20.40 7.83
C PRO A 165 13.89 -19.27 7.58
N GLY A 166 13.08 -19.37 6.52
CA GLY A 166 12.01 -18.42 6.19
C GLY A 166 10.77 -18.48 7.10
N LYS A 167 10.71 -19.41 8.07
CA LYS A 167 9.54 -19.59 8.96
C LYS A 167 9.13 -18.30 9.66
N LYS A 168 10.10 -17.50 10.14
CA LYS A 168 9.79 -16.24 10.85
C LYS A 168 9.02 -15.26 9.96
N SER A 169 9.37 -15.16 8.68
CA SER A 169 8.69 -14.28 7.73
C SER A 169 7.32 -14.83 7.33
N ALA A 170 7.19 -16.15 7.17
CA ALA A 170 5.91 -16.81 6.93
C ALA A 170 4.94 -16.64 8.12
N VAL A 171 5.44 -16.65 9.36
CA VAL A 171 4.64 -16.36 10.56
C VAL A 171 4.14 -14.92 10.55
N LEU A 172 4.98 -13.93 10.23
CA LEU A 172 4.53 -12.52 10.14
C LEU A 172 3.45 -12.34 9.07
N TYR A 173 3.57 -13.03 7.94
CA TYR A 173 2.54 -13.03 6.89
C TYR A 173 1.23 -13.64 7.38
N PHE A 174 1.28 -14.80 8.03
CA PHE A 174 0.10 -15.44 8.61
C PHE A 174 -0.59 -14.54 9.66
N VAL A 175 0.20 -13.94 10.56
CA VAL A 175 -0.32 -12.98 11.55
C VAL A 175 -0.97 -11.78 10.85
N SER A 176 -0.37 -11.26 9.77
CA SER A 176 -0.95 -10.14 9.00
C SER A 176 -2.32 -10.51 8.41
N THR A 177 -2.47 -11.72 7.86
CA THR A 177 -3.77 -12.18 7.34
C THR A 177 -4.81 -12.41 8.43
N ILE A 178 -4.40 -12.85 9.64
CA ILE A 178 -5.32 -12.97 10.78
C ILE A 178 -5.80 -11.60 11.24
N LEU A 179 -4.89 -10.63 11.32
CA LEU A 179 -5.22 -9.26 11.71
C LEU A 179 -6.20 -8.62 10.72
N ASP A 180 -6.02 -8.85 9.42
CA ASP A 180 -6.96 -8.38 8.40
C ASP A 180 -8.33 -9.07 8.51
N ALA A 181 -8.36 -10.39 8.73
CA ALA A 181 -9.61 -11.10 8.96
C ALA A 181 -10.34 -10.61 10.22
N LEU A 182 -9.60 -10.33 11.30
CA LEU A 182 -10.16 -9.78 12.53
C LEU A 182 -10.76 -8.39 12.30
N ARG A 183 -10.09 -7.54 11.51
CA ARG A 183 -10.63 -6.24 11.08
C ARG A 183 -11.94 -6.42 10.32
N CYS A 184 -12.00 -7.34 9.35
CA CYS A 184 -13.24 -7.62 8.61
C CYS A 184 -14.37 -8.13 9.52
N VAL A 185 -14.06 -8.97 10.52
CA VAL A 185 -15.05 -9.44 11.49
C VAL A 185 -15.62 -8.28 12.30
N VAL A 186 -14.77 -7.38 12.79
CA VAL A 186 -15.23 -6.19 13.54
C VAL A 186 -16.08 -5.30 12.65
N GLY A 187 -15.68 -5.08 11.38
CA GLY A 187 -16.49 -4.34 10.40
C GLY A 187 -17.88 -4.92 10.20
N ILE A 188 -17.99 -6.25 10.00
CA ILE A 188 -19.30 -6.93 9.86
C ILE A 188 -20.13 -6.82 11.15
N VAL A 189 -19.51 -6.95 12.33
CA VAL A 189 -20.22 -6.82 13.61
C VAL A 189 -20.76 -5.41 13.80
N LEU A 190 -19.96 -4.39 13.45
CA LEU A 190 -20.37 -2.98 13.48
C LEU A 190 -21.53 -2.73 12.52
N LEU A 191 -21.43 -3.22 11.29
CA LEU A 191 -22.48 -3.14 10.30
C LEU A 191 -23.77 -3.85 10.77
N GLY A 192 -23.64 -5.04 11.35
CA GLY A 192 -24.75 -5.79 11.91
C GLY A 192 -25.48 -4.98 12.99
N LYS A 193 -24.73 -4.35 13.91
CA LYS A 193 -25.32 -3.48 14.94
C LYS A 193 -25.98 -2.22 14.36
N TRP A 194 -25.45 -1.69 13.26
CA TRP A 194 -26.06 -0.56 12.55
C TRP A 194 -27.38 -0.92 11.85
N ILE A 195 -27.57 -2.18 11.46
CA ILE A 195 -28.79 -2.66 10.78
C ILE A 195 -29.89 -3.04 11.77
N LEU A 196 -29.55 -3.42 13.01
CA LEU A 196 -30.55 -3.72 14.03
C LEU A 196 -31.13 -2.41 14.61
N PRO A 197 -32.43 -2.14 14.45
CA PRO A 197 -33.07 -1.03 15.14
C PRO A 197 -33.09 -1.36 16.65
N ASP A 198 -32.89 -0.33 17.49
CA ASP A 198 -33.11 -0.31 18.95
C ASP A 198 -31.90 -0.42 19.90
N GLU A 199 -30.67 -0.66 19.42
CA GLU A 199 -29.49 -0.61 20.32
C GLU A 199 -28.73 0.72 20.17
N GLN A 200 -28.83 1.61 21.16
CA GLN A 200 -27.95 2.77 21.26
C GLN A 200 -26.51 2.29 21.27
N ILE A 201 -25.73 2.64 20.24
CA ILE A 201 -24.32 2.27 20.12
C ILE A 201 -23.55 3.00 21.24
N PRO A 202 -22.92 2.27 22.20
CA PRO A 202 -22.10 2.92 23.22
C PRO A 202 -21.00 3.77 22.58
N TYR A 203 -20.74 4.97 23.10
CA TYR A 203 -19.65 5.85 22.65
C TYR A 203 -18.27 5.14 22.56
N ALA A 204 -18.04 4.12 23.38
CA ALA A 204 -16.84 3.29 23.35
C ALA A 204 -16.61 2.61 21.97
N TRP A 205 -17.65 2.38 21.18
CA TRP A 205 -17.53 1.75 19.87
C TRP A 205 -16.83 2.63 18.83
N ASN A 206 -16.92 3.96 18.95
CA ASN A 206 -16.17 4.85 18.08
C ASN A 206 -14.65 4.65 18.26
N ALA A 207 -14.20 4.39 19.50
CA ALA A 207 -12.80 4.06 19.76
C ALA A 207 -12.41 2.69 19.18
N VAL A 208 -13.31 1.70 19.25
CA VAL A 208 -13.08 0.35 18.68
C VAL A 208 -12.93 0.45 17.17
N ASP A 209 -13.82 1.18 16.49
CA ASP A 209 -13.76 1.39 15.04
C ASP A 209 -12.41 2.02 14.63
N VAL A 210 -12.01 3.11 15.29
CA VAL A 210 -10.73 3.78 15.00
C VAL A 210 -9.53 2.86 15.23
N VAL A 211 -9.54 2.06 16.30
CA VAL A 211 -8.45 1.11 16.60
C VAL A 211 -8.39 0.00 15.55
N PHE A 212 -9.50 -0.66 15.25
CA PHE A 212 -9.48 -1.78 14.32
C PHE A 212 -9.30 -1.34 12.87
N GLU A 213 -9.81 -0.19 12.49
CA GLU A 213 -9.71 0.27 11.11
C GLU A 213 -8.32 0.84 10.80
N TYR A 214 -7.78 1.69 11.67
CA TYR A 214 -6.53 2.41 11.40
C TYR A 214 -5.30 1.76 12.02
N TRP A 215 -5.36 1.38 13.31
CA TRP A 215 -4.19 0.85 13.99
C TRP A 215 -3.84 -0.55 13.49
N VAL A 216 -4.84 -1.40 13.27
CA VAL A 216 -4.58 -2.74 12.71
C VAL A 216 -4.06 -2.64 11.29
N CYS A 217 -4.61 -1.76 10.46
CA CYS A 217 -4.09 -1.50 9.10
C CYS A 217 -2.63 -1.02 9.13
N PHE A 218 -2.30 -0.09 10.03
CA PHE A 218 -0.92 0.37 10.24
C PHE A 218 0.00 -0.78 10.67
N ILE A 219 -0.43 -1.62 11.62
CA ILE A 219 0.34 -2.80 12.07
C ILE A 219 0.57 -3.76 10.90
N ILE A 220 -0.47 -4.06 10.10
CA ILE A 220 -0.35 -4.90 8.90
C ILE A 220 0.70 -4.32 7.93
N LEU A 221 0.65 -3.01 7.65
CA LEU A 221 1.64 -2.36 6.78
C LEU A 221 3.05 -2.46 7.33
N VAL A 222 3.23 -2.28 8.64
CA VAL A 222 4.54 -2.45 9.31
C VAL A 222 5.03 -3.90 9.18
N LEU A 223 4.15 -4.89 9.39
CA LEU A 223 4.49 -6.30 9.24
C LEU A 223 4.90 -6.63 7.80
N LEU A 224 4.14 -6.16 6.80
CA LEU A 224 4.45 -6.29 5.38
C LEU A 224 5.78 -5.62 5.02
N LEU A 225 6.05 -4.43 5.57
CA LEU A 225 7.32 -3.73 5.40
C LEU A 225 8.50 -4.49 6.01
N VAL A 226 8.33 -5.08 7.20
CA VAL A 226 9.35 -5.91 7.84
C VAL A 226 9.64 -7.16 7.01
N ILE A 227 8.60 -7.80 6.44
CA ILE A 227 8.77 -8.92 5.51
C ILE A 227 9.56 -8.48 4.26
N GLY A 228 9.23 -7.31 3.71
CA GLY A 228 9.92 -6.76 2.53
C GLY A 228 11.38 -6.36 2.79
N LYS A 229 11.69 -5.80 3.96
CA LYS A 229 13.05 -5.31 4.30
C LYS A 229 14.03 -6.41 4.69
N ARG A 230 13.57 -7.60 5.10
CA ARG A 230 14.49 -8.69 5.48
C ARG A 230 15.27 -9.19 4.26
N ARG A 231 16.53 -8.76 4.15
CA ARG A 231 17.47 -9.15 3.08
C ARG A 231 18.15 -10.51 3.30
N GLN A 232 18.22 -11.01 4.52
CA GLN A 232 18.74 -12.34 4.85
C GLN A 232 17.56 -13.27 5.15
N ASP A 233 17.49 -14.41 4.46
CA ASP A 233 16.38 -15.39 4.53
C ASP A 233 14.99 -14.84 4.12
N GLY A 234 14.95 -13.72 3.40
CA GLY A 234 13.72 -13.12 2.88
C GLY A 234 13.44 -13.49 1.42
N LEU A 235 12.20 -13.26 0.98
CA LEU A 235 11.75 -13.45 -0.41
C LEU A 235 12.68 -12.83 -1.47
N TRP A 236 13.36 -11.74 -1.09
CA TRP A 236 14.23 -10.94 -1.95
C TRP A 236 15.71 -11.35 -1.93
N SER A 237 16.08 -12.34 -1.10
CA SER A 237 17.46 -12.85 -1.03
C SER A 237 17.80 -13.84 -2.14
N THR A 238 16.77 -14.46 -2.73
CA THR A 238 16.93 -15.33 -3.90
C THR A 238 17.03 -14.47 -5.16
N VAL A 239 18.20 -14.47 -5.79
CA VAL A 239 18.40 -13.92 -7.14
C VAL A 239 17.34 -14.53 -8.06
N GLN A 240 16.35 -13.73 -8.46
CA GLN A 240 15.33 -14.17 -9.39
C GLN A 240 16.01 -14.33 -10.76
N HIS A 241 16.06 -15.56 -11.27
CA HIS A 241 16.60 -15.88 -12.60
C HIS A 241 15.86 -15.18 -13.76
N SER A 242 14.77 -14.45 -13.47
CA SER A 242 13.95 -13.75 -14.46
C SER A 242 14.65 -12.56 -15.14
N THR A 243 15.77 -12.04 -14.62
CA THR A 243 16.60 -11.04 -15.31
C THR A 243 17.75 -11.63 -16.11
N GLN A 244 17.92 -12.96 -16.12
CA GLN A 244 18.87 -13.66 -17.01
C GLN A 244 18.22 -14.13 -18.33
N GLY A 245 17.19 -13.41 -18.81
CA GLY A 245 16.66 -13.56 -20.15
C GLY A 245 17.15 -12.42 -21.05
N HIS A 246 18.03 -12.76 -22.00
CA HIS A 246 18.50 -11.95 -23.15
C HIS A 246 19.81 -11.15 -23.01
N GLN A 247 20.87 -11.75 -22.45
CA GLN A 247 22.22 -11.43 -22.94
C GLN A 247 22.95 -12.70 -23.37
N GLY A 248 23.17 -12.78 -24.68
CA GLY A 248 24.25 -13.50 -25.34
C GLY A 248 24.49 -14.93 -24.90
N GLY A 249 23.89 -15.87 -25.62
CA GLY A 249 24.35 -17.25 -25.60
C GLY A 249 25.84 -17.32 -25.97
N TYR A 250 26.67 -17.69 -25.02
CA TYR A 250 27.87 -18.45 -25.35
C TYR A 250 27.40 -19.88 -25.62
N PRO A 251 27.54 -20.42 -26.84
CA PRO A 251 27.23 -21.81 -27.09
C PRO A 251 28.19 -22.66 -26.26
N GLN A 252 27.66 -23.30 -25.22
CA GLN A 252 28.33 -24.38 -24.54
C GLN A 252 28.42 -25.52 -25.56
N GLN A 253 29.60 -25.66 -26.15
CA GLN A 253 29.91 -26.62 -27.20
C GLN A 253 29.73 -28.04 -26.62
N ALA A 254 28.58 -28.65 -26.90
CA ALA A 254 28.30 -30.04 -26.59
C ALA A 254 29.17 -30.93 -27.49
N VAL A 255 30.23 -31.49 -26.93
CA VAL A 255 31.01 -32.55 -27.57
C VAL A 255 30.18 -33.83 -27.53
N HIS A 256 29.52 -34.15 -28.65
CA HIS A 256 28.99 -35.48 -28.92
C HIS A 256 30.07 -36.33 -29.58
N SER A 257 30.46 -37.43 -28.92
CA SER A 257 31.25 -38.48 -29.56
C SER A 257 30.79 -39.86 -29.06
N HIS A 258 30.22 -40.63 -29.98
CA HIS A 258 29.94 -42.06 -29.87
C HIS A 258 30.64 -42.78 -31.04
N GLY A 259 31.41 -43.84 -30.75
CA GLY A 259 31.69 -44.94 -31.70
C GLY A 259 33.16 -45.32 -31.97
N GLN A 260 33.63 -46.38 -31.27
CA GLN A 260 34.57 -47.47 -31.64
C GLN A 260 36.04 -47.24 -32.15
N ALA A 261 36.96 -48.05 -31.59
CA ALA A 261 38.45 -48.06 -31.68
C ALA A 261 39.03 -49.02 -32.77
N PRO A 262 40.37 -49.10 -33.06
CA PRO A 262 41.43 -49.70 -32.19
C PRO A 262 42.88 -49.08 -32.36
N PRO A 263 44.04 -49.69 -31.99
CA PRO A 263 44.87 -49.37 -30.80
C PRO A 263 46.34 -48.87 -31.00
N THR A 264 46.94 -48.30 -29.93
CA THR A 264 48.41 -48.12 -29.56
C THR A 264 49.32 -47.21 -30.41
N PRO A 265 50.47 -46.64 -29.91
CA PRO A 265 51.19 -46.81 -28.63
C PRO A 265 51.50 -45.48 -27.85
N PRO A 266 52.17 -45.50 -26.67
CA PRO A 266 52.25 -44.35 -25.76
C PRO A 266 53.47 -43.46 -26.03
N ILE A 267 53.31 -42.14 -25.91
CA ILE A 267 54.44 -41.20 -25.86
C ILE A 267 54.34 -40.37 -24.57
N TYR A 268 55.30 -40.67 -23.69
CA TYR A 268 55.76 -39.87 -22.56
C TYR A 268 56.26 -38.50 -23.02
N TYR A 269 55.87 -37.42 -22.32
CA TYR A 269 56.67 -36.22 -21.99
C TYR A 269 55.82 -35.42 -20.97
N GLN A 270 56.04 -35.50 -19.66
CA GLN A 270 57.09 -34.87 -18.83
C GLN A 270 57.19 -33.33 -18.99
N HIS A 271 56.78 -32.65 -17.92
CA HIS A 271 56.89 -31.24 -17.48
C HIS A 271 58.11 -30.41 -17.97
N PRO A 272 58.10 -29.04 -17.94
CA PRO A 272 57.89 -28.26 -16.69
C PRO A 272 57.13 -26.91 -16.79
N PRO A 273 56.80 -26.30 -15.65
CA PRO A 273 56.21 -24.96 -15.57
C PRO A 273 57.29 -23.88 -15.59
N GLN A 274 57.02 -22.74 -16.24
CA GLN A 274 57.75 -21.51 -15.99
C GLN A 274 56.77 -20.44 -15.52
N GLN A 275 56.95 -20.07 -14.25
CA GLN A 275 56.57 -18.78 -13.69
C GLN A 275 57.30 -17.69 -14.48
N GLN A 276 56.62 -16.61 -14.86
CA GLN A 276 57.23 -15.30 -14.72
C GLN A 276 56.20 -14.17 -14.61
N GLU A 277 56.57 -13.26 -13.70
CA GLU A 277 55.87 -12.09 -13.20
C GLU A 277 55.49 -11.04 -14.26
N ASN A 278 54.36 -10.38 -14.00
CA ASN A 278 53.99 -9.01 -14.42
C ASN A 278 54.93 -7.99 -13.72
N PRO A 279 54.95 -6.65 -13.96
CA PRO A 279 54.30 -5.79 -14.97
C PRO A 279 55.23 -4.69 -15.56
N ALA A 280 54.81 -3.95 -16.61
CA ALA A 280 54.98 -2.49 -16.78
C ALA A 280 54.92 -2.01 -18.26
N TRP A 281 53.99 -1.08 -18.50
CA TRP A 281 54.06 0.11 -19.37
C TRP A 281 54.77 0.05 -20.74
N GLN A 282 53.98 0.16 -21.83
CA GLN A 282 54.28 1.08 -22.95
C GLN A 282 53.02 1.35 -23.82
N TYR A 283 52.59 2.62 -23.81
CA TYR A 283 51.75 3.30 -24.83
C TYR A 283 52.68 3.81 -25.96
N ALA A 284 52.31 4.21 -27.18
CA ALA A 284 51.13 4.22 -28.05
C ALA A 284 51.65 4.58 -29.46
N GLN A 285 50.98 4.19 -30.56
CA GLN A 285 51.10 4.90 -31.84
C GLN A 285 49.84 4.75 -32.72
N SER A 286 49.15 5.88 -32.93
CA SER A 286 48.12 6.19 -33.94
C SER A 286 48.76 6.37 -35.33
N ASP A 287 48.16 6.12 -36.51
CA ASP A 287 46.89 6.54 -37.17
C ASP A 287 46.85 5.87 -38.60
N PRO A 288 45.90 6.08 -39.55
CA PRO A 288 44.53 6.66 -39.51
C PRO A 288 43.41 5.90 -40.29
N ALA A 289 42.15 6.09 -39.84
CA ALA A 289 40.84 6.28 -40.56
C ALA A 289 40.30 5.30 -41.65
N PRO A 290 38.99 5.33 -42.02
CA PRO A 290 37.76 5.66 -41.27
C PRO A 290 36.61 4.65 -41.47
N ALA A 291 35.75 4.45 -40.47
CA ALA A 291 34.33 4.14 -40.70
C ALA A 291 33.53 4.47 -39.43
N ALA A 292 32.76 5.54 -39.51
CA ALA A 292 31.91 6.04 -38.44
C ALA A 292 30.81 5.03 -38.09
N MET A 293 30.74 4.63 -36.83
CA MET A 293 29.56 3.98 -36.27
C MET A 293 29.16 4.72 -34.98
N TRP A 294 27.94 5.22 -35.00
CA TRP A 294 27.25 5.97 -33.96
C TRP A 294 27.18 5.19 -32.63
N HIS A 295 27.63 5.79 -31.52
CA HIS A 295 27.39 5.29 -30.16
C HIS A 295 26.44 6.25 -29.41
N PRO A 296 25.27 5.79 -28.92
CA PRO A 296 24.41 6.56 -28.05
C PRO A 296 24.86 6.46 -26.58
N HIS A 297 25.14 7.63 -26.00
CA HIS A 297 25.14 8.01 -24.58
C HIS A 297 25.75 7.03 -23.56
N GLU A 298 27.03 7.21 -23.28
CA GLU A 298 27.64 6.83 -22.00
C GLU A 298 27.10 7.74 -20.88
N LEU A 299 26.29 7.16 -19.99
CA LEU A 299 25.94 7.76 -18.70
C LEU A 299 27.15 7.68 -17.77
N ALA A 300 27.65 8.85 -17.37
CA ALA A 300 28.70 8.99 -16.37
C ALA A 300 28.24 8.50 -14.99
N SER A 301 29.01 7.58 -14.40
CA SER A 301 29.19 7.44 -12.95
C SER A 301 30.37 6.48 -12.70
N PRO A 302 31.03 6.45 -11.52
CA PRO A 302 30.89 7.27 -10.31
C PRO A 302 32.25 7.84 -9.80
N GLN A 303 32.20 8.76 -8.82
CA GLN A 303 33.19 9.01 -7.74
C GLN A 303 33.40 10.50 -7.48
N GLN A 304 32.61 11.06 -6.56
CA GLN A 304 33.15 12.08 -5.66
C GLN A 304 32.77 11.70 -4.23
N VAL A 305 33.73 11.06 -3.58
CA VAL A 305 33.76 10.83 -2.13
C VAL A 305 33.93 12.20 -1.47
N ALA A 306 32.88 12.71 -0.84
CA ALA A 306 32.95 13.89 0.01
C ALA A 306 33.73 13.54 1.28
N LYS A 307 34.78 14.34 1.57
CA LYS A 307 35.55 14.24 2.80
C LYS A 307 34.70 14.72 3.99
N PRO A 308 34.79 14.07 5.17
CA PRO A 308 34.11 14.53 6.38
C PRO A 308 34.85 15.77 6.92
N GLY A 309 34.34 16.96 6.63
CA GLY A 309 34.91 18.22 7.08
C GLY A 309 34.20 19.50 6.62
N GLU A 310 33.25 19.42 5.68
CA GLU A 310 32.61 20.62 5.09
C GLU A 310 31.09 20.69 5.30
N LEU A 311 30.52 19.93 6.25
CA LEU A 311 29.08 19.98 6.54
C LEU A 311 28.66 21.02 7.59
N ASP A 312 29.59 21.71 8.24
CA ASP A 312 29.31 22.55 9.41
C ASP A 312 28.95 24.02 9.08
N SER A 313 28.99 24.42 7.81
CA SER A 313 28.75 25.82 7.38
C SER A 313 27.47 26.00 6.55
N ARG A 314 26.67 24.94 6.34
CA ARG A 314 25.38 25.02 5.63
C ARG A 314 24.15 24.89 6.54
N GLN A 315 24.33 24.86 7.86
CA GLN A 315 23.26 24.62 8.83
C GLN A 315 22.87 25.82 9.71
N MET A 316 23.34 27.03 9.39
CA MET A 316 22.89 28.27 10.05
C MET A 316 22.24 29.23 9.05
N GLN A 317 21.04 28.88 8.61
CA GLN A 317 20.10 29.88 8.07
C GLN A 317 18.69 29.51 8.53
N GLN A 318 18.42 29.87 9.79
CA GLN A 318 17.06 29.95 10.34
C GLN A 318 16.38 31.21 9.78
N PRO A 319 15.16 31.13 9.23
CA PRO A 319 14.31 32.30 9.12
C PRO A 319 13.64 32.59 10.47
N ALA A 320 13.87 33.80 10.96
CA ALA A 320 13.28 34.39 12.14
C ALA A 320 11.88 34.97 11.84
N TYR A 321 10.92 34.59 12.71
CA TYR A 321 9.74 35.30 13.22
C TYR A 321 8.83 36.14 12.29
N TYR A 322 7.53 35.78 12.30
CA TYR A 322 6.46 36.74 12.59
C TYR A 322 5.49 36.14 13.61
N THR A 323 5.59 36.63 14.85
CA THR A 323 4.59 36.48 15.90
C THR A 323 3.73 37.75 15.84
N SER A 324 2.48 37.66 15.38
CA SER A 324 1.52 38.75 15.55
C SER A 324 0.55 38.37 16.65
N ALA A 325 0.74 39.03 17.80
CA ALA A 325 -0.24 39.06 18.87
C ALA A 325 -1.32 40.08 18.50
N HIS A 326 -2.56 39.63 18.38
CA HIS A 326 -3.72 40.49 18.57
C HIS A 326 -4.54 39.93 19.73
N GLN A 327 -4.38 40.62 20.85
CA GLN A 327 -5.30 40.62 21.98
C GLN A 327 -6.67 41.05 21.46
N VAL A 328 -7.69 40.20 21.66
CA VAL A 328 -9.09 40.63 21.62
C VAL A 328 -9.59 40.62 23.07
N PRO A 329 -10.16 41.73 23.59
CA PRO A 329 -10.72 41.78 24.92
C PRO A 329 -11.91 40.82 25.06
N VAL A 330 -11.96 40.15 26.20
CA VAL A 330 -13.13 39.42 26.71
C VAL A 330 -14.18 40.45 27.12
N GLU A 331 -15.26 40.56 26.33
CA GLU A 331 -16.53 41.13 26.80
C GLU A 331 -17.43 40.00 27.30
N VAL A 332 -17.77 40.07 28.58
CA VAL A 332 -18.77 39.25 29.25
C VAL A 332 -20.11 39.99 29.18
N PRO A 333 -21.17 39.44 28.57
CA PRO A 333 -22.52 39.91 28.83
C PRO A 333 -23.21 39.03 29.87
N ALA A 334 -23.50 39.69 30.99
CA ALA A 334 -24.54 39.46 31.98
C ALA A 334 -25.58 38.35 31.71
N GLU A 335 -25.67 37.43 32.68
CA GLU A 335 -26.87 37.23 33.51
C GLU A 335 -28.23 37.32 32.80
N LYS A 336 -28.87 36.16 32.58
CA LYS A 336 -30.33 36.06 32.51
C LYS A 336 -30.83 35.08 33.57
N ASN A 337 -31.12 35.65 34.73
CA ASN A 337 -32.12 35.14 35.65
C ASN A 337 -33.51 35.45 35.08
N ALA A 338 -34.30 34.41 34.81
CA ALA A 338 -35.77 34.31 35.00
C ALA A 338 -36.30 33.08 34.25
#